data_AF-A0A956FMN3-F1
#
_entry.id   AF-A0A956FMN3-F1
#
_cell.length_a   1.000
_cell.length_b   1.000
_cell.length_c   1.000
_cell.angle_alpha   90.00
_cell.angle_beta   90.00
_cell.angle_gamma   90.00
#
_symmetry.space_group_name_H-M   'P 1'
#
loop_
_entity.id
_entity.type
_entity.pdbx_description
1 polymer ?
#
loop_
_entity_poly.entity_id
_entity_poly.type
_entity_poly.pdbx_seq_one_letter_code
_entity_poly.pdbx_strand_id
1 'polypeptide(L)'
;MRLLLAAPLGLALAALPSAAARAHSGGVNGSGCGCHGSGEVTIDVSADDPTISPGETVTVTVTVGSSTAAEAGLFLQASSGDFTTLAGQGLAEVPAGLSHTSPRAMSGDQAQFSFDWTAPAEPGAVRFEVWAVAANGNNSSSGDASDDAAFDFVFGCSPQTFYRDFDGDGYGRTAQPLTHCMGAPPTGYAALPDDCDDNRAETYPGAPEYCNQIDDDCDEQIDEDALPVDLYPDADGDGYYGADEYASGEMMMGCVPTEGWAAEPGDCRPEDPTINPGAEEVCNGFDDDCDADVDERVRPQCGEGWCRRESINCEPEYCTPGEPREEECNFFDDDCDGVLDEDAPCEEGLSCQAGECRPIEGPGGVDESGGADGSATGAAGDSATGSGSGGQDDAGGGCGCRASGPAGRGRALLLLALLGAGLRSRTRRGRGRE
;
A
#
# COMPACT_ATOMS: atom_id res chain seq x y z
N MET A 1 78.19 22.71 17.93
CA MET A 1 77.98 21.77 19.06
C MET A 1 77.11 20.62 18.55
N ARG A 2 77.69 19.42 18.42
CA ARG A 2 77.07 18.07 18.24
C ARG A 2 75.97 17.93 17.17
N LEU A 3 76.24 17.51 15.92
CA LEU A 3 76.64 16.18 15.39
C LEU A 3 75.58 15.09 15.58
N LEU A 4 75.07 14.54 14.45
CA LEU A 4 74.87 13.10 14.10
C LEU A 4 73.81 13.00 12.98
N LEU A 5 74.23 12.81 11.72
CA LEU A 5 74.42 11.54 10.99
C LEU A 5 73.12 10.94 10.43
N ALA A 6 73.04 10.94 9.09
CA ALA A 6 72.01 10.34 8.27
C ALA A 6 72.24 8.83 8.09
N ALA A 7 71.16 8.06 8.01
CA ALA A 7 71.08 6.75 7.37
C ALA A 7 69.67 6.60 6.75
N PRO A 8 69.51 6.09 5.51
CA PRO A 8 68.20 5.89 4.90
C PRO A 8 67.68 4.50 5.28
N LEU A 9 66.54 4.44 5.96
CA LEU A 9 65.78 3.19 6.10
C LEU A 9 64.77 3.14 4.97
N GLY A 10 65.06 2.34 3.94
CA GLY A 10 64.05 1.87 3.01
C GLY A 10 63.07 0.99 3.78
N LEU A 11 61.80 1.38 3.78
CA LEU A 11 60.72 0.52 4.24
C LEU A 11 59.88 0.18 3.01
N ALA A 12 59.96 -1.09 2.64
CA ALA A 12 59.20 -1.70 1.55
C ALA A 12 57.71 -1.47 1.77
N LEU A 13 57.06 -0.86 0.77
CA LEU A 13 55.61 -0.88 0.65
C LEU A 13 55.24 -2.34 0.35
N ALA A 14 54.75 -3.06 1.37
CA ALA A 14 54.11 -4.34 1.16
C ALA A 14 52.84 -4.07 0.33
N ALA A 15 52.96 -4.25 -0.99
CA ALA A 15 51.81 -4.46 -1.85
C ALA A 15 51.15 -5.75 -1.39
N LEU A 16 50.14 -5.63 -0.54
CA LEU A 16 49.11 -6.65 -0.45
C LEU A 16 48.57 -6.80 -1.88
N PRO A 17 48.46 -8.02 -2.44
CA PRO A 17 47.69 -8.18 -3.65
C PRO A 17 46.26 -7.75 -3.32
N SER A 18 45.85 -6.62 -3.89
CA SER A 18 44.44 -6.27 -3.99
C SER A 18 43.76 -7.46 -4.64
N ALA A 19 42.79 -8.03 -3.95
CA ALA A 19 42.02 -9.16 -4.43
C ALA A 19 41.57 -8.88 -5.86
N ALA A 20 41.79 -9.85 -6.75
CA ALA A 20 41.18 -9.84 -8.07
C ALA A 20 39.67 -9.63 -7.87
N ALA A 21 39.13 -8.58 -8.49
CA ALA A 21 37.70 -8.39 -8.59
C ALA A 21 37.16 -9.58 -9.39
N ARG A 22 36.69 -10.60 -8.67
CA ARG A 22 35.80 -11.60 -9.22
C ARG A 22 34.42 -10.99 -9.13
N ALA A 23 33.67 -11.02 -10.22
CA ALA A 23 32.22 -10.97 -10.14
C ALA A 23 31.80 -12.03 -9.09
N HIS A 24 31.27 -11.57 -7.96
CA HIS A 24 31.10 -12.39 -6.77
C HIS A 24 29.91 -13.35 -6.97
N SER A 25 29.93 -14.48 -6.25
CA SER A 25 28.88 -15.51 -6.19
C SER A 25 27.54 -15.06 -5.59
N GLY A 26 27.31 -13.75 -5.48
CA GLY A 26 26.13 -13.13 -4.89
C GLY A 26 25.70 -11.91 -5.67
N GLY A 27 25.78 -11.97 -7.00
CA GLY A 27 25.28 -10.91 -7.87
C GLY A 27 23.78 -10.72 -7.66
N VAL A 28 23.43 -9.77 -6.79
CA VAL A 28 22.07 -9.28 -6.62
C VAL A 28 22.03 -7.88 -7.24
N ASN A 29 21.01 -7.63 -8.07
CA ASN A 29 20.73 -6.31 -8.60
C ASN A 29 20.63 -5.30 -7.45
N GLY A 30 21.45 -4.26 -7.48
CA GLY A 30 21.09 -3.02 -6.83
C GLY A 30 20.26 -2.24 -7.83
N SER A 31 18.95 -2.50 -7.89
CA SER A 31 18.05 -1.60 -8.59
C SER A 31 18.19 -0.25 -7.88
N GLY A 32 18.85 0.71 -8.53
CA GLY A 32 19.24 2.00 -7.94
C GLY A 32 20.70 2.19 -7.50
N CYS A 33 21.62 1.24 -7.74
CA CYS A 33 23.05 1.47 -7.54
C CYS A 33 23.71 1.95 -8.84
N GLY A 34 23.86 3.27 -8.99
CA GLY A 34 24.58 3.94 -10.08
C GLY A 34 26.11 3.74 -10.07
N CYS A 35 26.59 2.52 -9.86
CA CYS A 35 28.02 2.19 -9.81
C CYS A 35 28.60 1.73 -11.17
N HIS A 36 27.76 1.53 -12.17
CA HIS A 36 28.13 1.14 -13.54
C HIS A 36 27.84 2.29 -14.51
N GLY A 37 28.73 2.51 -15.48
CA GLY A 37 28.75 3.69 -16.34
C GLY A 37 27.73 3.66 -17.49
N SER A 38 27.82 4.66 -18.37
CA SER A 38 27.02 4.76 -19.60
C SER A 38 27.57 3.81 -20.68
N GLY A 39 27.03 2.61 -20.79
CA GLY A 39 27.30 1.67 -21.89
C GLY A 39 26.05 0.88 -22.25
N GLU A 40 26.04 0.32 -23.45
CA GLU A 40 24.94 -0.51 -23.94
C GLU A 40 25.25 -1.97 -23.63
N VAL A 41 24.33 -2.62 -22.92
CA VAL A 41 24.27 -4.07 -22.76
C VAL A 41 22.98 -4.52 -23.41
N THR A 42 23.04 -5.60 -24.18
CA THR A 42 21.84 -6.30 -24.64
C THR A 42 21.82 -7.70 -24.08
N ILE A 43 20.64 -8.18 -23.71
CA ILE A 43 20.42 -9.53 -23.23
C ILE A 43 19.41 -10.19 -24.16
N ASP A 44 19.77 -11.35 -24.69
CA ASP A 44 18.90 -12.19 -25.51
C ASP A 44 18.93 -13.62 -24.98
N VAL A 45 17.78 -14.27 -24.90
CA VAL A 45 17.66 -15.66 -24.46
C VAL A 45 16.97 -16.45 -25.57
N SER A 46 17.63 -17.52 -26.02
CA SER A 46 17.12 -18.41 -27.04
C SER A 46 17.21 -19.86 -26.58
N ALA A 47 16.27 -20.68 -27.02
CA ALA A 47 16.32 -22.13 -26.87
C ALA A 47 16.51 -22.78 -28.24
N ASP A 48 17.25 -23.88 -28.30
CA ASP A 48 17.52 -24.59 -29.56
C ASP A 48 16.24 -25.20 -30.18
N ASP A 49 15.20 -25.44 -29.37
CA ASP A 49 13.87 -25.86 -29.80
C ASP A 49 12.79 -24.93 -29.21
N PRO A 50 12.00 -24.21 -30.03
CA PRO A 50 10.92 -23.35 -29.53
C PRO A 50 9.65 -24.14 -29.16
N THR A 51 9.58 -25.44 -29.47
CA THR A 51 8.45 -26.34 -29.23
C THR A 51 8.78 -27.37 -28.17
N ILE A 52 9.13 -26.88 -26.98
CA ILE A 52 9.55 -27.70 -25.84
C ILE A 52 8.37 -28.53 -25.33
N SER A 53 8.55 -29.86 -25.22
CA SER A 53 7.56 -30.74 -24.60
C SER A 53 7.70 -30.76 -23.07
N PRO A 54 6.62 -31.05 -22.31
CA PRO A 54 6.75 -31.22 -20.85
C PRO A 54 7.74 -32.33 -20.50
N GLY A 55 8.61 -32.07 -19.53
CA GLY A 55 9.69 -32.97 -19.11
C GLY A 55 10.88 -33.06 -20.07
N GLU A 56 10.88 -32.31 -21.17
CA GLU A 56 11.98 -32.29 -22.14
C GLU A 56 13.12 -31.39 -21.67
N THR A 57 14.35 -31.81 -21.95
CA THR A 57 15.55 -31.01 -21.73
C THR A 57 15.95 -30.32 -23.03
N VAL A 58 16.11 -29.00 -22.98
CA VAL A 58 16.60 -28.20 -24.12
C VAL A 58 17.82 -27.39 -23.71
N THR A 59 18.69 -27.10 -24.69
CA THR A 59 19.77 -26.14 -24.49
C THR A 59 19.19 -24.73 -24.58
N VAL A 60 19.41 -23.93 -23.55
CA VAL A 60 19.13 -22.49 -23.53
C VAL A 60 20.47 -21.75 -23.65
N THR A 61 20.50 -20.73 -24.49
CA THR A 61 21.66 -19.84 -24.68
C THR A 61 21.27 -18.42 -24.35
N VAL A 62 21.98 -17.83 -23.39
CA VAL A 62 21.91 -16.41 -23.06
C VAL A 62 23.06 -15.69 -23.76
N THR A 63 22.73 -14.70 -24.58
CA THR A 63 23.69 -13.84 -25.26
C THR A 63 23.72 -12.47 -24.58
N VAL A 64 24.89 -12.11 -24.06
CA VAL A 64 25.15 -10.76 -23.53
C VAL A 64 25.94 -9.99 -24.59
N GLY A 65 25.36 -8.93 -25.13
CA GLY A 65 25.96 -8.09 -26.15
C GLY A 65 26.51 -6.79 -25.59
N SER A 66 27.69 -6.36 -26.06
CA SER A 66 28.23 -5.02 -25.85
C SER A 66 29.40 -4.75 -26.80
N SER A 67 29.46 -3.54 -27.36
CA SER A 67 30.52 -3.13 -28.32
C SER A 67 31.78 -2.57 -27.67
N THR A 68 31.76 -2.34 -26.35
CA THR A 68 32.87 -1.70 -25.61
C THR A 68 33.47 -2.59 -24.53
N ALA A 69 32.78 -3.67 -24.16
CA ALA A 69 33.22 -4.58 -23.11
C ALA A 69 34.23 -5.63 -23.64
N ALA A 70 35.10 -6.08 -22.75
CA ALA A 70 36.05 -7.16 -23.00
C ALA A 70 35.54 -8.50 -22.49
N GLU A 71 34.68 -8.48 -21.46
CA GLU A 71 34.13 -9.65 -20.81
C GLU A 71 32.70 -9.41 -20.34
N ALA A 72 31.97 -10.49 -20.09
CA ALA A 72 30.62 -10.47 -19.54
C ALA A 72 30.47 -11.46 -18.39
N GLY A 73 29.50 -11.18 -17.52
CA GLY A 73 29.01 -12.09 -16.49
C GLY A 73 27.51 -12.06 -16.44
N LEU A 74 26.90 -13.13 -15.92
CA LEU A 74 25.47 -13.18 -15.68
C LEU A 74 25.11 -13.89 -14.37
N PHE A 75 23.91 -13.58 -13.90
CA PHE A 75 23.13 -14.37 -12.97
C PHE A 75 21.75 -14.59 -13.59
N LEU A 76 21.21 -15.80 -13.47
CA LEU A 76 19.92 -16.17 -14.05
C LEU A 76 19.10 -17.00 -13.07
N GLN A 77 17.80 -16.71 -13.02
CA GLN A 77 16.79 -17.49 -12.32
C GLN A 77 15.74 -17.99 -13.31
N ALA A 78 15.05 -19.07 -12.94
CA ALA A 78 13.86 -19.55 -13.62
C ALA A 78 12.76 -19.74 -12.58
N SER A 79 11.51 -19.38 -12.92
CA SER A 79 10.36 -19.59 -12.04
C SER A 79 10.05 -21.08 -11.81
N SER A 80 10.45 -21.95 -12.72
CA SER A 80 10.27 -23.41 -12.64
C SER A 80 11.25 -24.17 -13.55
N GLY A 81 11.26 -25.50 -13.41
CA GLY A 81 12.16 -26.39 -14.15
C GLY A 81 13.56 -26.46 -13.52
N ASP A 82 14.37 -27.36 -14.04
CA ASP A 82 15.67 -27.70 -13.46
C ASP A 82 16.81 -27.28 -14.40
N PHE A 83 17.83 -26.65 -13.82
CA PHE A 83 19.07 -26.32 -14.54
C PHE A 83 20.01 -27.52 -14.58
N THR A 84 20.78 -27.63 -15.65
CA THR A 84 21.93 -28.53 -15.74
C THR A 84 23.05 -27.82 -16.47
N THR A 85 24.19 -27.66 -15.78
CA THR A 85 25.34 -26.96 -16.36
C THR A 85 26.04 -27.79 -17.42
N LEU A 86 26.43 -27.14 -18.52
CA LEU A 86 27.20 -27.75 -19.60
C LEU A 86 28.71 -27.58 -19.38
N ALA A 87 29.47 -28.64 -19.63
CA ALA A 87 30.92 -28.63 -19.49
C ALA A 87 31.56 -27.56 -20.40
N GLY A 88 32.43 -26.71 -19.83
CA GLY A 88 33.10 -25.63 -20.56
C GLY A 88 32.27 -24.35 -20.71
N GLN A 89 31.02 -24.31 -20.22
CA GLN A 89 30.20 -23.10 -20.26
C GLN A 89 30.44 -22.15 -19.08
N GLY A 90 31.25 -22.55 -18.10
CA GLY A 90 31.67 -21.66 -17.00
C GLY A 90 30.48 -21.15 -16.18
N LEU A 91 29.47 -21.99 -15.99
CA LEU A 91 28.30 -21.76 -15.15
C LEU A 91 28.33 -22.73 -13.98
N ALA A 92 27.79 -22.31 -12.85
CA ALA A 92 27.54 -23.13 -11.68
C ALA A 92 26.17 -22.80 -11.10
N GLU A 93 25.50 -23.83 -10.61
CA GLU A 93 24.30 -23.65 -9.78
C GLU A 93 24.70 -23.06 -8.43
N VAL A 94 23.96 -22.04 -8.04
CA VAL A 94 23.99 -21.41 -6.72
C VAL A 94 22.58 -21.52 -6.13
N PRO A 95 22.39 -21.38 -4.81
CA PRO A 95 21.06 -21.58 -4.19
C PRO A 95 19.92 -20.76 -4.81
N ALA A 96 20.24 -19.63 -5.44
CA ALA A 96 19.27 -18.75 -6.06
C ALA A 96 19.09 -18.97 -7.57
N GLY A 97 19.90 -19.77 -8.26
CA GLY A 97 19.83 -19.91 -9.74
C GLY A 97 21.15 -20.34 -10.37
N LEU A 98 21.43 -19.89 -11.60
CA LEU A 98 22.72 -20.09 -12.28
C LEU A 98 23.57 -18.83 -12.22
N SER A 99 24.86 -18.99 -11.92
CA SER A 99 25.84 -17.91 -11.99
C SER A 99 27.07 -18.34 -12.75
N HIS A 100 27.70 -17.40 -13.45
CA HIS A 100 28.99 -17.63 -14.07
C HIS A 100 30.09 -17.88 -13.01
N THR A 101 30.99 -18.82 -13.28
CA THR A 101 32.12 -19.16 -12.38
C THR A 101 33.33 -18.25 -12.58
N SER A 102 33.41 -17.61 -13.75
CA SER A 102 34.45 -16.66 -14.15
C SER A 102 33.92 -15.79 -15.29
N PRO A 103 34.31 -14.51 -15.39
CA PRO A 103 33.92 -13.66 -16.52
C PRO A 103 34.24 -14.34 -17.85
N ARG A 104 33.31 -14.23 -18.79
CA ARG A 104 33.43 -14.80 -20.13
C ARG A 104 33.94 -13.72 -21.07
N ALA A 105 35.06 -13.98 -21.74
CA ALA A 105 35.58 -13.06 -22.75
C ALA A 105 34.57 -12.89 -23.89
N MET A 106 34.43 -11.65 -24.38
CA MET A 106 33.63 -11.36 -25.57
C MET A 106 34.27 -11.99 -26.82
N SER A 107 33.43 -12.53 -27.70
CA SER A 107 33.78 -12.97 -29.06
C SER A 107 33.13 -12.00 -30.06
N GLY A 108 33.90 -11.04 -30.55
CA GLY A 108 33.32 -9.86 -31.18
C GLY A 108 32.60 -9.01 -30.12
N ASP A 109 31.35 -8.66 -30.37
CA ASP A 109 30.55 -7.82 -29.48
C ASP A 109 29.61 -8.65 -28.56
N GLN A 110 29.87 -9.94 -28.37
CA GLN A 110 28.97 -10.85 -27.65
C GLN A 110 29.69 -11.89 -26.78
N ALA A 111 29.08 -12.25 -25.66
CA ALA A 111 29.43 -13.41 -24.85
C ALA A 111 28.20 -14.30 -24.68
N GLN A 112 28.36 -15.60 -24.96
CA GLN A 112 27.26 -16.57 -24.89
C GLN A 112 27.48 -17.56 -23.75
N PHE A 113 26.40 -17.82 -23.01
CA PHE A 113 26.37 -18.78 -21.91
C PHE A 113 25.26 -19.78 -22.18
N SER A 114 25.63 -21.05 -22.38
CA SER A 114 24.66 -22.11 -22.64
C SER A 114 24.54 -23.05 -21.45
N PHE A 115 23.32 -23.53 -21.19
CA PHE A 115 23.02 -24.53 -20.18
C PHE A 115 21.82 -25.36 -20.64
N ASP A 116 21.67 -26.55 -20.07
CA ASP A 116 20.49 -27.36 -20.27
C ASP A 116 19.42 -26.93 -19.26
N TRP A 117 18.19 -26.78 -19.72
CA TRP A 117 17.01 -26.56 -18.88
C TRP A 117 16.01 -27.67 -19.15
N THR A 118 15.55 -28.33 -18.08
CA THR A 118 14.53 -29.37 -18.15
C THR A 118 13.18 -28.78 -17.76
N ALA A 119 12.23 -28.81 -18.70
CA ALA A 119 10.89 -28.32 -18.49
C ALA A 119 10.15 -29.14 -17.42
N PRO A 120 9.26 -28.52 -16.62
CA PRO A 120 8.32 -29.24 -15.76
C PRO A 120 7.53 -30.33 -16.50
N ALA A 121 7.05 -31.33 -15.75
CA ALA A 121 6.33 -32.47 -16.31
C ALA A 121 4.92 -32.13 -16.84
N GLU A 122 4.34 -31.02 -16.41
CA GLU A 122 3.04 -30.53 -16.86
C GLU A 122 3.22 -29.32 -17.77
N PRO A 123 2.43 -29.16 -18.86
CA PRO A 123 2.48 -28.00 -19.73
C PRO A 123 2.37 -26.69 -18.96
N GLY A 124 3.13 -25.68 -19.36
CA GLY A 124 3.09 -24.41 -18.67
C GLY A 124 3.96 -23.33 -19.27
N ALA A 125 4.32 -22.36 -18.43
CA ALA A 125 5.25 -21.31 -18.77
C ALA A 125 6.33 -21.16 -17.70
N VAL A 126 7.52 -20.78 -18.13
CA VAL A 126 8.65 -20.44 -17.29
C VAL A 126 9.07 -19.01 -17.57
N ARG A 127 9.37 -18.25 -16.52
CA ARG A 127 9.98 -16.93 -16.62
C ARG A 127 11.45 -17.06 -16.27
N PHE A 128 12.33 -16.71 -17.21
CA PHE A 128 13.75 -16.53 -16.94
C PHE A 128 14.01 -15.07 -16.61
N GLU A 129 14.64 -14.81 -15.48
CA GLU A 129 15.10 -13.48 -15.10
C GLU A 129 16.63 -13.48 -15.17
N VAL A 130 17.18 -12.59 -15.98
CA VAL A 130 18.61 -12.49 -16.26
C VAL A 130 19.12 -11.14 -15.83
N TRP A 131 20.19 -11.14 -15.04
CA TRP A 131 20.98 -9.95 -14.74
C TRP A 131 22.36 -10.13 -15.37
N ALA A 132 22.76 -9.19 -16.23
CA ALA A 132 24.03 -9.26 -16.93
C ALA A 132 24.90 -8.02 -16.68
N VAL A 133 26.22 -8.24 -16.70
CA VAL A 133 27.22 -7.18 -16.64
C VAL A 133 28.17 -7.38 -17.81
N ALA A 134 28.44 -6.31 -18.56
CA ALA A 134 29.47 -6.23 -19.58
C ALA A 134 30.60 -5.31 -19.06
N ALA A 135 31.78 -5.88 -18.83
CA ALA A 135 32.90 -5.20 -18.21
C ALA A 135 34.07 -5.01 -19.20
N ASN A 136 34.78 -3.90 -19.08
CA ASN A 136 35.92 -3.59 -19.96
C ASN A 136 37.25 -4.24 -19.49
N GLY A 137 37.21 -5.03 -18.42
CA GLY A 137 38.34 -5.83 -17.91
C GLY A 137 39.47 -5.03 -17.26
N ASN A 138 39.26 -3.75 -16.92
CA ASN A 138 40.28 -2.90 -16.30
C ASN A 138 40.30 -2.97 -14.76
N ASN A 139 39.50 -3.86 -14.16
CA ASN A 139 39.31 -4.00 -12.70
C ASN A 139 38.82 -2.71 -11.99
N SER A 140 38.11 -1.84 -12.69
CA SER A 140 37.43 -0.66 -12.17
C SER A 140 35.97 -0.69 -12.64
N SER A 141 35.06 -0.16 -11.83
CA SER A 141 33.64 -0.07 -12.22
C SER A 141 33.36 0.98 -13.30
N SER A 142 34.37 1.81 -13.62
CA SER A 142 34.28 2.83 -14.66
C SER A 142 34.31 2.21 -16.06
N GLY A 143 33.26 2.48 -16.85
CA GLY A 143 33.14 2.00 -18.23
C GLY A 143 32.64 0.57 -18.35
N ASP A 144 32.11 0.00 -17.27
CA ASP A 144 31.29 -1.21 -17.28
C ASP A 144 29.82 -0.81 -17.44
N ALA A 145 29.01 -1.71 -17.97
CA ALA A 145 27.57 -1.53 -18.12
C ALA A 145 26.82 -2.78 -17.63
N SER A 146 25.57 -2.61 -17.23
CA SER A 146 24.72 -3.68 -16.72
C SER A 146 23.31 -3.48 -17.22
N ASP A 147 22.59 -4.58 -17.38
CA ASP A 147 21.16 -4.56 -17.68
C ASP A 147 20.49 -5.81 -17.10
N ASP A 148 19.17 -5.81 -17.07
CA ASP A 148 18.36 -6.95 -16.71
C ASP A 148 17.20 -7.16 -17.67
N ALA A 149 16.82 -8.41 -17.85
CA ALA A 149 15.77 -8.79 -18.79
C ALA A 149 15.04 -10.03 -18.29
N ALA A 150 13.75 -10.09 -18.62
CA ALA A 150 12.90 -11.24 -18.32
C ALA A 150 12.31 -11.81 -19.61
N PHE A 151 12.26 -13.14 -19.70
CA PHE A 151 11.79 -13.86 -20.87
C PHE A 151 10.82 -14.96 -20.43
N ASP A 152 9.61 -14.94 -20.98
CA ASP A 152 8.61 -15.98 -20.75
C ASP A 152 8.65 -17.01 -21.88
N PHE A 153 8.82 -18.29 -21.54
CA PHE A 153 8.72 -19.40 -22.49
C PHE A 153 7.53 -20.27 -22.15
N VAL A 154 6.72 -20.58 -23.16
CA VAL A 154 5.59 -21.50 -23.05
C VAL A 154 5.99 -22.85 -23.63
N PHE A 155 5.65 -23.93 -22.94
CA PHE A 155 6.01 -25.30 -23.31
C PHE A 155 4.81 -26.24 -23.17
N GLY A 156 4.70 -27.21 -24.09
CA GLY A 156 3.62 -28.20 -24.11
C GLY A 156 2.23 -27.69 -24.50
N CYS A 157 2.08 -26.42 -24.90
CA CYS A 157 0.80 -25.79 -25.22
C CYS A 157 0.98 -24.55 -26.10
N SER A 158 -0.11 -24.02 -26.66
CA SER A 158 -0.08 -22.72 -27.36
C SER A 158 -0.01 -21.57 -26.35
N PRO A 159 0.79 -20.53 -26.59
CA PRO A 159 0.86 -19.37 -25.70
C PRO A 159 -0.41 -18.53 -25.76
N GLN A 160 -0.80 -17.98 -24.61
CA GLN A 160 -1.81 -16.94 -24.45
C GLN A 160 -1.33 -15.95 -23.38
N THR A 161 -1.59 -14.66 -23.59
CA THR A 161 -1.39 -13.63 -22.58
C THR A 161 -2.61 -13.57 -21.68
N PHE A 162 -2.38 -13.54 -20.38
CA PHE A 162 -3.35 -13.28 -19.33
C PHE A 162 -2.99 -11.98 -18.60
N TYR A 163 -3.95 -11.38 -17.93
CA TYR A 163 -3.83 -10.10 -17.26
C TYR A 163 -4.16 -10.27 -15.79
N ARG A 164 -3.43 -9.62 -14.90
CA ARG A 164 -3.71 -9.73 -13.46
C ARG A 164 -5.13 -9.20 -13.20
N ASP A 165 -5.89 -9.98 -12.45
CA ASP A 165 -7.31 -9.77 -12.13
C ASP A 165 -7.44 -9.92 -10.60
N PHE A 166 -7.55 -8.79 -9.91
CA PHE A 166 -7.50 -8.72 -8.46
C PHE A 166 -8.88 -8.75 -7.80
N ASP A 167 -9.93 -8.30 -8.47
CA ASP A 167 -11.32 -8.34 -7.98
C ASP A 167 -12.12 -9.56 -8.47
N GLY A 168 -11.66 -10.24 -9.53
CA GLY A 168 -12.18 -11.52 -10.00
C GLY A 168 -13.36 -11.41 -10.95
N ASP A 169 -13.52 -10.30 -11.68
CA ASP A 169 -14.59 -10.14 -12.69
C ASP A 169 -14.32 -10.82 -14.04
N GLY A 170 -13.07 -11.26 -14.27
CA GLY A 170 -12.66 -11.94 -15.49
C GLY A 170 -12.05 -11.03 -16.57
N TYR A 171 -11.86 -9.75 -16.26
CA TYR A 171 -11.01 -8.78 -16.94
C TYR A 171 -9.79 -8.47 -16.07
N GLY A 172 -8.73 -7.93 -16.66
CA GLY A 172 -7.53 -7.61 -15.89
C GLY A 172 -6.68 -6.52 -16.52
N ARG A 173 -5.76 -5.99 -15.73
CA ARG A 173 -4.92 -4.86 -16.13
C ARG A 173 -3.86 -5.22 -17.17
N THR A 174 -3.85 -4.47 -18.28
CA THR A 174 -2.87 -4.63 -19.37
C THR A 174 -1.42 -4.36 -18.97
N ALA A 175 -1.19 -3.56 -17.92
CA ALA A 175 0.15 -3.25 -17.43
C ALA A 175 0.87 -4.42 -16.74
N GLN A 176 0.14 -5.52 -16.43
CA GLN A 176 0.69 -6.67 -15.72
C GLN A 176 0.39 -7.97 -16.46
N PRO A 177 0.94 -8.15 -17.68
CA PRO A 177 0.70 -9.34 -18.47
C PRO A 177 1.48 -10.55 -17.93
N LEU A 178 0.89 -11.73 -18.07
CA LEU A 178 1.53 -13.03 -17.84
C LEU A 178 1.29 -13.91 -19.07
N THR A 179 2.36 -14.37 -19.71
CA THR A 179 2.23 -15.35 -20.79
C THR A 179 2.17 -16.76 -20.21
N HIS A 180 1.12 -17.51 -20.52
CA HIS A 180 0.97 -18.90 -20.08
C HIS A 180 0.29 -19.77 -21.15
N CYS A 181 -0.12 -20.98 -20.77
CA CYS A 181 -0.81 -21.89 -21.67
C CYS A 181 -2.20 -21.35 -21.97
N MET A 182 -2.56 -21.36 -23.25
CA MET A 182 -3.92 -21.13 -23.70
C MET A 182 -4.89 -22.08 -22.98
N GLY A 183 -5.98 -21.54 -22.45
CA GLY A 183 -6.97 -22.30 -21.68
C GLY A 183 -7.53 -21.51 -20.51
N ALA A 184 -7.79 -22.22 -19.40
CA ALA A 184 -8.25 -21.61 -18.16
C ALA A 184 -7.15 -20.68 -17.62
N PRO A 185 -7.49 -19.44 -17.23
CA PRO A 185 -6.51 -18.51 -16.71
C PRO A 185 -5.91 -19.02 -15.39
N PRO A 186 -4.64 -18.71 -15.12
CA PRO A 186 -4.03 -18.94 -13.81
C PRO A 186 -4.80 -18.21 -12.70
N THR A 187 -4.68 -18.68 -11.46
CA THR A 187 -5.33 -18.02 -10.31
C THR A 187 -4.85 -16.56 -10.17
N GLY A 188 -5.81 -15.62 -10.04
CA GLY A 188 -5.53 -14.18 -9.96
C GLY A 188 -5.24 -13.52 -11.30
N TYR A 189 -5.62 -14.17 -12.40
CA TYR A 189 -5.49 -13.65 -13.75
C TYR A 189 -6.78 -13.86 -14.55
N ALA A 190 -6.99 -12.98 -15.52
CA ALA A 190 -8.06 -12.96 -16.50
C ALA A 190 -7.53 -13.18 -17.92
N ALA A 191 -8.38 -13.69 -18.80
CA ALA A 191 -8.08 -13.81 -20.22
C ALA A 191 -8.40 -12.53 -21.00
N LEU A 192 -9.30 -11.69 -20.47
CA LEU A 192 -9.72 -10.45 -21.10
C LEU A 192 -8.89 -9.27 -20.54
N PRO A 193 -8.39 -8.38 -21.42
CA PRO A 193 -7.66 -7.18 -21.01
C PRO A 193 -8.58 -6.01 -20.69
N ASP A 194 -7.96 -4.88 -20.34
CA ASP A 194 -8.53 -3.53 -20.38
C ASP A 194 -9.50 -3.18 -19.24
N ASP A 195 -9.41 -3.88 -18.11
CA ASP A 195 -10.04 -3.43 -16.87
C ASP A 195 -9.41 -2.12 -16.37
N CYS A 196 -10.27 -1.12 -16.12
CA CYS A 196 -9.93 0.23 -15.71
C CYS A 196 -9.85 0.41 -14.18
N ASP A 197 -10.49 -0.44 -13.37
CA ASP A 197 -10.32 -0.51 -11.91
C ASP A 197 -10.38 -1.94 -11.34
N ASP A 198 -9.29 -2.69 -11.49
CA ASP A 198 -8.91 -3.96 -10.82
C ASP A 198 -9.14 -4.11 -9.30
N ASN A 199 -9.80 -3.17 -8.62
CA ASN A 199 -10.28 -3.33 -7.25
C ASN A 199 -11.82 -3.36 -7.15
N ARG A 200 -12.52 -3.32 -8.29
CA ARG A 200 -13.98 -3.23 -8.40
C ARG A 200 -14.48 -4.20 -9.46
N ALA A 201 -15.04 -5.32 -9.00
CA ALA A 201 -15.58 -6.34 -9.89
C ALA A 201 -16.80 -5.87 -10.72
N GLU A 202 -17.35 -4.70 -10.42
CA GLU A 202 -18.41 -4.05 -11.19
C GLU A 202 -17.88 -3.12 -12.28
N THR A 203 -16.57 -2.86 -12.35
CA THR A 203 -15.95 -1.89 -13.25
C THR A 203 -15.05 -2.58 -14.28
N TYR A 204 -15.60 -2.89 -15.46
CA TYR A 204 -14.91 -3.61 -16.52
C TYR A 204 -15.49 -3.30 -17.90
N PRO A 205 -14.75 -3.57 -19.00
CA PRO A 205 -15.23 -3.34 -20.36
C PRO A 205 -16.63 -3.91 -20.65
N GLY A 206 -17.60 -3.00 -20.83
CA GLY A 206 -19.00 -3.32 -21.11
C GLY A 206 -19.82 -3.76 -19.89
N ALA A 207 -19.42 -3.39 -18.67
CA ALA A 207 -20.25 -3.51 -17.48
C ALA A 207 -21.51 -2.62 -17.58
N PRO A 208 -22.56 -2.88 -16.78
CA PRO A 208 -23.68 -1.96 -16.66
C PRO A 208 -23.26 -0.70 -15.90
N GLU A 209 -23.59 0.47 -16.46
CA GLU A 209 -23.44 1.76 -15.77
C GLU A 209 -24.40 1.88 -14.58
N TYR A 210 -23.86 2.27 -13.41
CA TYR A 210 -24.62 2.67 -12.24
C TYR A 210 -24.42 4.16 -12.01
N CYS A 211 -25.45 4.87 -11.52
CA CYS A 211 -25.33 6.29 -11.16
C CYS A 211 -24.44 6.49 -9.92
N ASN A 212 -23.13 6.32 -10.06
CA ASN A 212 -22.15 6.33 -8.99
C ASN A 212 -20.96 7.26 -9.29
N GLN A 213 -20.99 7.98 -10.43
CA GLN A 213 -19.91 8.84 -10.92
C GLN A 213 -18.61 8.10 -11.25
N ILE A 214 -18.71 6.81 -11.53
CA ILE A 214 -17.63 5.94 -11.99
C ILE A 214 -17.97 5.57 -13.44
N ASP A 215 -16.94 5.51 -14.27
CA ASP A 215 -16.99 4.88 -15.58
C ASP A 215 -16.93 3.37 -15.32
N ASP A 216 -18.08 2.72 -15.16
CA ASP A 216 -18.16 1.31 -14.80
C ASP A 216 -17.86 0.43 -16.02
N ASP A 217 -18.19 0.88 -17.23
CA ASP A 217 -18.02 0.10 -18.45
C ASP A 217 -16.69 0.33 -19.21
N CYS A 218 -15.82 1.20 -18.67
CA CYS A 218 -14.51 1.56 -19.16
C CYS A 218 -14.50 2.19 -20.57
N ASP A 219 -15.53 2.97 -20.95
CA ASP A 219 -15.63 3.62 -22.26
C ASP A 219 -15.17 5.09 -22.31
N GLU A 220 -14.65 5.61 -21.18
CA GLU A 220 -14.25 7.00 -20.92
C GLU A 220 -15.41 8.00 -20.74
N GLN A 221 -16.65 7.54 -20.69
CA GLN A 221 -17.83 8.30 -20.29
C GLN A 221 -18.24 7.88 -18.87
N ILE A 222 -19.07 8.69 -18.23
CA ILE A 222 -19.49 8.47 -16.84
C ILE A 222 -21.01 8.52 -16.81
N ASP A 223 -21.63 7.46 -16.31
CA ASP A 223 -23.07 7.31 -16.09
C ASP A 223 -23.95 7.48 -17.35
N GLU A 224 -23.43 7.31 -18.58
CA GLU A 224 -24.15 7.64 -19.83
C GLU A 224 -25.28 6.68 -20.20
N ASP A 225 -25.21 5.44 -19.73
CA ASP A 225 -26.27 4.42 -19.86
C ASP A 225 -26.88 4.03 -18.50
N ALA A 226 -26.57 4.78 -17.44
CA ALA A 226 -27.13 4.56 -16.11
C ALA A 226 -28.63 4.86 -16.07
N LEU A 227 -29.39 4.13 -15.23
CA LEU A 227 -30.82 4.37 -15.08
C LEU A 227 -31.07 5.74 -14.42
N PRO A 228 -31.74 6.69 -15.09
CA PRO A 228 -31.91 8.02 -14.56
C PRO A 228 -32.85 8.02 -13.34
N VAL A 229 -32.53 8.88 -12.38
CA VAL A 229 -33.39 9.25 -11.25
C VAL A 229 -34.10 10.58 -11.54
N ASP A 230 -35.30 10.71 -10.99
CA ASP A 230 -36.02 11.98 -10.99
C ASP A 230 -35.41 12.89 -9.92
N LEU A 231 -34.93 14.06 -10.33
CA LEU A 231 -34.41 15.09 -9.44
C LEU A 231 -35.43 16.22 -9.29
N TYR A 232 -35.52 16.76 -8.08
CA TYR A 232 -36.40 17.88 -7.71
C TYR A 232 -35.57 19.08 -7.24
N PRO A 233 -36.10 20.31 -7.29
CA PRO A 233 -35.39 21.49 -6.79
C PRO A 233 -34.91 21.27 -5.35
N ASP A 234 -33.70 21.74 -5.08
CA ASP A 234 -33.04 21.73 -3.77
C ASP A 234 -32.52 23.15 -3.53
N ALA A 235 -33.26 23.92 -2.73
CA ALA A 235 -33.07 25.36 -2.59
C ALA A 235 -31.91 25.75 -1.68
N ASP A 236 -31.48 24.88 -0.75
CA ASP A 236 -30.36 25.13 0.15
C ASP A 236 -29.10 24.30 -0.13
N GLY A 237 -29.22 23.27 -0.97
CA GLY A 237 -28.11 22.50 -1.52
C GLY A 237 -27.59 21.41 -0.59
N ASP A 238 -28.43 20.86 0.28
CA ASP A 238 -28.06 19.79 1.20
C ASP A 238 -28.26 18.36 0.64
N GLY A 239 -28.85 18.26 -0.56
CA GLY A 239 -29.06 17.00 -1.27
C GLY A 239 -30.40 16.32 -1.00
N TYR A 240 -31.28 16.95 -0.21
CA TYR A 240 -32.65 16.52 0.01
C TYR A 240 -33.66 17.53 -0.57
N TYR A 241 -34.86 17.07 -0.90
CA TYR A 241 -35.95 17.96 -1.31
C TYR A 241 -37.15 17.82 -0.39
N GLY A 242 -37.80 18.96 -0.14
CA GLY A 242 -38.98 19.08 0.68
C GLY A 242 -40.28 18.88 -0.08
N ALA A 243 -41.38 18.83 0.67
CA ALA A 243 -42.71 18.65 0.11
C ALA A 243 -43.13 19.80 -0.83
N ASP A 244 -42.69 21.03 -0.54
CA ASP A 244 -43.02 22.22 -1.35
C ASP A 244 -42.26 22.23 -2.68
N GLU A 245 -41.00 21.79 -2.70
CA GLU A 245 -40.19 21.64 -3.91
C GLU A 245 -40.73 20.53 -4.81
N TYR A 246 -41.10 19.39 -4.23
CA TYR A 246 -41.81 18.34 -4.95
C TYR A 246 -43.13 18.84 -5.56
N ALA A 247 -43.90 19.63 -4.79
CA ALA A 247 -45.18 20.17 -5.22
C ALA A 247 -45.07 21.24 -6.32
N SER A 248 -43.89 21.80 -6.55
CA SER A 248 -43.64 22.75 -7.66
C SER A 248 -43.90 22.11 -9.03
N GLY A 249 -43.68 20.80 -9.16
CA GLY A 249 -43.75 20.05 -10.40
C GLY A 249 -42.57 20.29 -11.35
N GLU A 250 -41.56 21.05 -10.92
CA GLU A 250 -40.28 21.13 -11.60
C GLU A 250 -39.51 19.83 -11.33
N MET A 251 -39.03 19.20 -12.40
CA MET A 251 -38.23 17.98 -12.30
C MET A 251 -37.25 17.92 -13.47
N MET A 252 -36.09 17.32 -13.24
CA MET A 252 -35.17 16.93 -14.29
C MET A 252 -34.75 15.47 -14.11
N MET A 253 -34.44 14.79 -15.21
CA MET A 253 -33.81 13.47 -15.15
C MET A 253 -32.30 13.66 -15.05
N GLY A 254 -31.67 12.97 -14.11
CA GLY A 254 -30.22 12.96 -13.92
C GLY A 254 -29.75 11.65 -13.29
N CYS A 255 -28.46 11.55 -13.00
CA CYS A 255 -27.87 10.36 -12.38
C CYS A 255 -27.61 10.57 -10.88
N VAL A 256 -27.08 11.74 -10.52
CA VAL A 256 -26.76 12.13 -9.13
C VAL A 256 -27.38 13.49 -8.80
N PRO A 257 -27.54 13.84 -7.50
CA PRO A 257 -27.82 15.20 -7.08
C PRO A 257 -26.86 16.19 -7.75
N THR A 258 -27.37 17.30 -8.26
CA THR A 258 -26.57 18.35 -8.90
C THR A 258 -26.86 19.68 -8.23
N GLU A 259 -26.05 20.71 -8.46
CA GLU A 259 -26.26 22.02 -7.84
C GLU A 259 -27.69 22.53 -8.10
N GLY A 260 -28.48 22.65 -7.02
CA GLY A 260 -29.88 23.06 -7.05
C GLY A 260 -30.90 21.94 -7.29
N TRP A 261 -30.49 20.67 -7.29
CA TRP A 261 -31.35 19.51 -7.52
C TRP A 261 -30.99 18.29 -6.66
N ALA A 262 -31.97 17.77 -5.93
CA ALA A 262 -31.86 16.60 -5.05
C ALA A 262 -32.64 15.39 -5.56
N ALA A 263 -32.18 14.20 -5.20
CA ALA A 263 -32.85 12.93 -5.48
C ALA A 263 -33.58 12.37 -4.24
N GLU A 264 -33.15 12.76 -3.05
CA GLU A 264 -33.64 12.18 -1.80
C GLU A 264 -34.76 13.05 -1.21
N PRO A 265 -35.94 12.47 -0.91
CA PRO A 265 -37.02 13.20 -0.24
C PRO A 265 -36.75 13.34 1.26
N GLY A 266 -37.47 14.26 1.90
CA GLY A 266 -37.66 14.24 3.35
C GLY A 266 -37.18 15.48 4.07
N ASP A 267 -36.66 16.46 3.33
CA ASP A 267 -36.28 17.73 3.90
C ASP A 267 -37.50 18.48 4.49
N CYS A 268 -37.39 18.75 5.79
CA CYS A 268 -38.38 19.44 6.58
C CYS A 268 -38.13 20.95 6.68
N ARG A 269 -36.98 21.44 6.20
CA ARG A 269 -36.55 22.85 6.15
C ARG A 269 -35.77 23.21 4.87
N PRO A 270 -36.45 23.36 3.72
CA PRO A 270 -35.84 23.65 2.39
C PRO A 270 -35.07 24.95 2.19
N GLU A 271 -34.81 25.71 3.25
CA GLU A 271 -34.01 26.90 3.20
C GLU A 271 -32.85 26.88 4.21
N ASP A 272 -32.61 25.75 4.87
CA ASP A 272 -31.61 25.55 5.91
C ASP A 272 -30.86 24.22 5.73
N PRO A 273 -29.65 24.25 5.15
CA PRO A 273 -28.92 23.04 4.77
C PRO A 273 -28.33 22.27 5.98
N THR A 274 -28.66 22.70 7.20
CA THR A 274 -28.27 22.03 8.44
C THR A 274 -29.39 21.17 9.02
N ILE A 275 -30.58 21.18 8.42
CA ILE A 275 -31.75 20.43 8.88
C ILE A 275 -32.25 19.55 7.72
N ASN A 276 -31.95 18.26 7.77
CA ASN A 276 -32.31 17.27 6.75
C ASN A 276 -32.17 15.84 7.27
N PRO A 277 -32.71 14.82 6.58
CA PRO A 277 -32.64 13.42 6.99
C PRO A 277 -31.26 12.83 7.29
N GLY A 278 -30.17 13.49 6.86
CA GLY A 278 -28.80 13.07 7.13
C GLY A 278 -28.09 13.86 8.24
N ALA A 279 -28.74 14.87 8.82
CA ALA A 279 -28.17 15.70 9.86
C ALA A 279 -28.03 14.94 11.19
N GLU A 280 -27.08 15.37 12.02
CA GLU A 280 -27.02 14.94 13.42
C GLU A 280 -27.89 15.88 14.26
N GLU A 281 -28.72 15.32 15.14
CA GLU A 281 -29.48 16.09 16.11
C GLU A 281 -28.57 17.00 16.95
N VAL A 282 -29.01 18.24 17.14
CA VAL A 282 -28.41 19.20 18.05
C VAL A 282 -29.50 19.71 18.97
N CYS A 283 -29.23 19.76 20.28
CA CYS A 283 -30.21 20.28 21.22
C CYS A 283 -30.44 21.79 21.04
N ASN A 284 -31.32 22.16 20.12
CA ASN A 284 -31.56 23.50 19.62
C ASN A 284 -33.08 23.82 19.50
N GLY A 285 -33.96 22.84 19.76
CA GLY A 285 -35.40 22.96 19.68
C GLY A 285 -35.99 22.74 18.29
N PHE A 286 -35.19 22.26 17.34
CA PHE A 286 -35.57 21.84 16.01
C PHE A 286 -35.43 20.32 15.87
N ASP A 287 -36.15 19.79 14.89
CA ASP A 287 -36.00 18.43 14.37
C ASP A 287 -34.96 18.58 13.27
N ASP A 288 -33.69 18.32 13.59
CA ASP A 288 -32.58 18.57 12.66
C ASP A 288 -32.48 17.41 11.66
N ASP A 289 -32.79 16.18 12.07
CA ASP A 289 -32.75 15.00 11.22
C ASP A 289 -34.08 14.65 10.52
N CYS A 290 -35.08 15.52 10.65
CA CYS A 290 -36.39 15.41 10.01
C CYS A 290 -37.13 14.08 10.29
N ASP A 291 -36.88 13.42 11.41
CA ASP A 291 -37.53 12.16 11.79
C ASP A 291 -38.87 12.34 12.54
N ALA A 292 -39.25 13.60 12.79
CA ALA A 292 -40.42 14.08 13.51
C ALA A 292 -40.37 13.98 15.05
N ASP A 293 -39.28 13.49 15.62
CA ASP A 293 -38.89 13.77 16.98
C ASP A 293 -38.05 15.06 17.03
N VAL A 294 -37.83 15.62 18.22
CA VAL A 294 -37.16 16.93 18.36
C VAL A 294 -36.14 16.81 19.46
N ASP A 295 -34.88 17.08 19.17
CA ASP A 295 -33.75 16.98 20.09
C ASP A 295 -33.64 15.60 20.77
N GLU A 296 -34.07 14.52 20.13
CA GLU A 296 -33.99 13.20 20.74
C GLU A 296 -32.54 12.72 20.87
N ARG A 297 -32.25 12.00 21.96
CA ARG A 297 -30.90 11.49 22.30
C ARG A 297 -29.84 12.55 22.58
N VAL A 298 -30.12 13.84 22.35
CA VAL A 298 -29.21 14.96 22.62
C VAL A 298 -29.63 15.85 23.79
N ARG A 299 -30.84 15.62 24.34
CA ARG A 299 -31.31 16.28 25.55
C ARG A 299 -30.41 15.96 26.76
N PRO A 300 -30.19 16.94 27.65
CA PRO A 300 -29.41 16.72 28.87
C PRO A 300 -29.95 15.55 29.70
N GLN A 301 -29.05 14.65 30.12
CA GLN A 301 -29.37 13.57 31.06
C GLN A 301 -28.95 13.95 32.48
N CYS A 302 -29.66 13.42 33.47
CA CYS A 302 -29.37 13.61 34.90
C CYS A 302 -29.70 12.35 35.70
N GLY A 303 -29.14 12.27 36.91
CA GLY A 303 -29.21 11.07 37.73
C GLY A 303 -28.17 10.04 37.32
N GLU A 304 -27.92 9.09 38.22
CA GLU A 304 -27.02 7.96 38.01
C GLU A 304 -27.82 6.66 38.10
N GLY A 305 -27.24 5.55 37.64
CA GLY A 305 -27.89 4.24 37.72
C GLY A 305 -29.31 4.19 37.16
N TRP A 306 -30.22 3.68 37.99
CA TRP A 306 -31.67 3.57 37.79
C TRP A 306 -32.38 4.93 37.77
N CYS A 307 -31.82 5.92 38.45
CA CYS A 307 -32.36 7.28 38.50
C CYS A 307 -32.05 8.10 37.25
N ARG A 308 -31.32 7.56 36.27
CA ARG A 308 -31.09 8.25 35.00
C ARG A 308 -32.40 8.66 34.35
N ARG A 309 -32.54 9.95 34.08
CA ARG A 309 -33.65 10.57 33.35
C ARG A 309 -33.08 11.49 32.29
N GLU A 310 -33.90 11.71 31.27
CA GLU A 310 -33.64 12.70 30.24
C GLU A 310 -34.46 13.94 30.53
N SER A 311 -33.90 15.12 30.27
CA SER A 311 -34.61 16.38 30.37
C SER A 311 -35.77 16.42 29.39
N ILE A 312 -36.85 17.11 29.75
CA ILE A 312 -38.00 17.32 28.84
C ILE A 312 -37.67 18.29 27.69
N ASN A 313 -36.56 19.02 27.79
CA ASN A 313 -36.08 20.01 26.81
C ASN A 313 -34.55 20.19 26.92
N CYS A 314 -33.98 21.07 26.11
CA CYS A 314 -32.54 21.34 26.08
C CYS A 314 -31.96 22.09 27.29
N GLU A 315 -32.77 22.38 28.31
CA GLU A 315 -32.34 23.10 29.49
C GLU A 315 -32.07 22.09 30.63
N PRO A 316 -30.82 21.92 31.11
CA PRO A 316 -30.49 20.92 32.13
C PRO A 316 -31.27 21.07 33.44
N GLU A 317 -31.76 22.28 33.74
CA GLU A 317 -32.54 22.58 34.95
C GLU A 317 -33.92 21.88 34.97
N TYR A 318 -34.43 21.40 33.84
CA TYR A 318 -35.68 20.65 33.77
C TYR A 318 -35.47 19.14 33.87
N CYS A 319 -34.23 18.67 33.99
CA CYS A 319 -33.95 17.28 34.29
C CYS A 319 -34.08 17.02 35.79
N THR A 320 -35.06 16.21 36.17
CA THR A 320 -35.20 15.72 37.56
C THR A 320 -34.82 14.24 37.60
N PRO A 321 -33.76 13.85 38.33
CA PRO A 321 -33.41 12.44 38.52
C PRO A 321 -34.59 11.62 39.04
N GLY A 322 -34.62 10.34 38.69
CA GLY A 322 -35.58 9.39 39.23
C GLY A 322 -35.48 9.28 40.76
N GLU A 323 -36.55 8.78 41.38
CA GLU A 323 -36.47 8.43 42.80
C GLU A 323 -35.64 7.15 42.99
N PRO A 324 -34.74 7.13 43.98
CA PRO A 324 -33.94 5.96 44.30
C PRO A 324 -34.82 4.81 44.82
N ARG A 325 -34.35 3.59 44.61
CA ARG A 325 -34.99 2.35 45.06
C ARG A 325 -34.10 1.64 46.06
N GLU A 326 -34.63 0.60 46.69
CA GLU A 326 -33.79 -0.31 47.44
C GLU A 326 -32.94 -1.11 46.44
N GLU A 327 -31.66 -1.28 46.75
CA GLU A 327 -30.72 -2.08 45.97
C GLU A 327 -31.26 -3.48 45.68
N GLU A 328 -31.16 -3.92 44.43
CA GLU A 328 -31.33 -5.32 44.04
C GLU A 328 -30.01 -5.81 43.46
N CYS A 329 -29.58 -7.03 43.82
CA CYS A 329 -28.33 -7.58 43.30
C CYS A 329 -28.47 -7.92 41.80
N ASN A 330 -28.24 -6.93 40.93
CA ASN A 330 -28.63 -7.00 39.52
C ASN A 330 -27.68 -6.23 38.56
N PHE A 331 -26.55 -5.68 39.05
CA PHE A 331 -25.61 -4.83 38.31
C PHE A 331 -26.11 -3.43 37.94
N PHE A 332 -27.18 -2.96 38.56
CA PHE A 332 -27.64 -1.59 38.46
C PHE A 332 -27.48 -0.89 39.82
N ASP A 333 -27.18 0.40 39.75
CA ASP A 333 -27.20 1.32 40.88
C ASP A 333 -28.67 1.74 41.07
N ASP A 334 -29.40 1.03 41.93
CA ASP A 334 -30.85 1.19 42.11
C ASP A 334 -31.18 2.34 43.07
N ASP A 335 -30.29 2.62 44.02
CA ASP A 335 -30.40 3.66 45.03
C ASP A 335 -29.70 5.00 44.65
N CYS A 336 -29.00 4.98 43.53
CA CYS A 336 -28.48 6.14 42.81
C CYS A 336 -27.39 6.90 43.58
N ASP A 337 -26.59 6.19 44.38
CA ASP A 337 -25.45 6.74 45.11
C ASP A 337 -24.12 6.70 44.33
N GLY A 338 -24.14 6.05 43.15
CA GLY A 338 -23.00 5.90 42.24
C GLY A 338 -22.17 4.64 42.48
N VAL A 339 -22.60 3.76 43.38
CA VAL A 339 -22.04 2.44 43.66
C VAL A 339 -23.01 1.36 43.16
N LEU A 340 -22.49 0.19 42.77
CA LEU A 340 -23.31 -0.92 42.29
C LEU A 340 -23.49 -1.93 43.42
N ASP A 341 -24.75 -2.24 43.75
CA ASP A 341 -25.17 -3.36 44.60
C ASP A 341 -24.56 -3.40 46.03
N GLU A 342 -24.12 -2.27 46.62
CA GLU A 342 -23.40 -2.23 47.91
C GLU A 342 -24.27 -2.56 49.12
N ASP A 343 -25.57 -2.30 49.04
CA ASP A 343 -26.58 -2.65 50.06
C ASP A 343 -27.60 -3.69 49.55
N ALA A 344 -27.31 -4.38 48.45
CA ALA A 344 -28.21 -5.36 47.84
C ALA A 344 -28.52 -6.56 48.77
N PRO A 345 -29.79 -6.90 49.02
CA PRO A 345 -30.18 -7.94 49.96
C PRO A 345 -29.90 -9.34 49.39
N CYS A 346 -28.96 -10.04 50.01
CA CYS A 346 -28.68 -11.45 49.75
C CYS A 346 -29.05 -12.34 50.96
N GLU A 347 -29.33 -13.63 50.70
CA GLU A 347 -29.59 -14.59 51.78
C GLU A 347 -28.39 -14.74 52.74
N GLU A 348 -28.65 -15.13 53.99
CA GLU A 348 -27.62 -15.23 55.04
C GLU A 348 -26.43 -16.12 54.62
N GLY A 349 -25.23 -15.55 54.56
CA GLY A 349 -24.01 -16.23 54.10
C GLY A 349 -23.61 -15.94 52.65
N LEU A 350 -24.41 -15.15 51.92
CA LEU A 350 -24.12 -14.65 50.57
C LEU A 350 -23.83 -13.13 50.61
N SER A 351 -23.05 -12.65 49.64
CA SER A 351 -22.81 -11.23 49.32
C SER A 351 -23.12 -11.01 47.85
N CYS A 352 -23.63 -9.83 47.49
CA CYS A 352 -23.77 -9.48 46.08
C CYS A 352 -22.38 -9.34 45.45
N GLN A 353 -22.14 -10.10 44.39
CA GLN A 353 -20.90 -10.06 43.63
C GLN A 353 -21.25 -10.18 42.16
N ALA A 354 -20.98 -9.13 41.40
CA ALA A 354 -21.23 -9.12 39.97
C ALA A 354 -22.71 -9.47 39.65
N GLY A 355 -23.65 -8.71 40.22
CA GLY A 355 -25.09 -8.87 39.98
C GLY A 355 -25.67 -10.23 40.36
N GLU A 356 -24.97 -11.02 41.18
CA GLU A 356 -25.46 -12.30 41.71
C GLU A 356 -25.08 -12.48 43.19
N CYS A 357 -26.00 -13.00 43.99
CA CYS A 357 -25.73 -13.34 45.38
C CYS A 357 -24.85 -14.60 45.46
N ARG A 358 -23.60 -14.44 45.92
CA ARG A 358 -22.59 -15.51 46.01
C ARG A 358 -22.07 -15.70 47.43
N PRO A 359 -21.64 -16.91 47.84
CA PRO A 359 -21.13 -17.14 49.18
C PRO A 359 -19.96 -16.23 49.55
N ILE A 360 -19.97 -15.71 50.78
CA ILE A 360 -18.86 -14.92 51.32
C ILE A 360 -17.69 -15.87 51.56
N GLU A 361 -16.69 -15.88 50.67
CA GLU A 361 -15.46 -16.64 50.90
C GLU A 361 -14.72 -16.06 52.12
N GLY A 362 -14.75 -16.77 53.24
CA GLY A 362 -14.13 -16.35 54.49
C GLY A 362 -12.60 -16.22 54.39
N PRO A 363 -11.95 -15.44 55.27
CA PRO A 363 -10.52 -15.19 55.17
C PRO A 363 -9.75 -16.41 55.68
N GLY A 364 -9.17 -17.20 54.78
CA GLY A 364 -8.25 -18.26 55.18
C GLY A 364 -7.97 -19.29 54.10
N GLY A 365 -7.11 -18.94 53.14
CA GLY A 365 -6.49 -19.93 52.26
C GLY A 365 -6.00 -19.31 50.97
N VAL A 366 -4.79 -18.77 51.01
CA VAL A 366 -3.98 -18.64 49.79
C VAL A 366 -3.93 -20.02 49.13
N ASP A 367 -4.34 -20.12 47.88
CA ASP A 367 -3.58 -20.87 46.90
C ASP A 367 -3.79 -20.26 45.52
N GLU A 368 -2.62 -20.01 44.93
CA GLU A 368 -2.35 -19.46 43.62
C GLU A 368 -3.17 -20.14 42.52
N SER A 369 -4.00 -19.35 41.82
CA SER A 369 -4.15 -19.50 40.38
C SER A 369 -4.69 -18.23 39.75
N GLY A 370 -3.80 -17.48 39.11
CA GLY A 370 -4.10 -16.78 37.87
C GLY A 370 -4.46 -15.30 37.95
N GLY A 371 -3.56 -14.48 37.39
CA GLY A 371 -3.97 -13.38 36.51
C GLY A 371 -4.15 -12.02 37.15
N ALA A 372 -3.25 -11.11 36.80
CA ALA A 372 -3.35 -9.68 37.08
C ALA A 372 -4.53 -9.02 36.32
N ASP A 373 -5.12 -8.05 37.00
CA ASP A 373 -5.74 -6.79 36.55
C ASP A 373 -6.14 -6.61 35.09
N GLY A 374 -7.39 -6.17 34.89
CA GLY A 374 -7.86 -5.63 33.63
C GLY A 374 -9.17 -4.88 33.78
N SER A 375 -9.07 -3.62 34.22
CA SER A 375 -10.09 -2.57 34.08
C SER A 375 -10.72 -2.63 32.68
N ALA A 376 -12.04 -2.85 32.60
CA ALA A 376 -12.81 -2.78 31.37
C ALA A 376 -13.82 -1.64 31.46
N THR A 377 -13.30 -0.42 31.29
CA THR A 377 -14.02 0.64 30.60
C THR A 377 -14.06 0.28 29.11
N GLY A 378 -15.25 0.23 28.52
CA GLY A 378 -15.44 0.28 27.07
C GLY A 378 -16.76 0.98 26.77
N ALA A 379 -16.97 1.67 25.67
CA ALA A 379 -16.07 2.18 24.63
C ALA A 379 -16.87 3.18 23.80
N ALA A 380 -16.24 4.29 23.40
CA ALA A 380 -16.34 4.95 22.10
C ALA A 380 -15.05 5.79 22.03
N GLY A 381 -14.15 5.67 21.07
CA GLY A 381 -14.30 5.22 19.69
C GLY A 381 -13.82 6.37 18.82
N ASP A 382 -12.52 6.70 18.89
CA ASP A 382 -11.90 7.67 17.98
C ASP A 382 -10.53 7.16 17.54
N SER A 383 -10.36 7.09 16.21
CA SER A 383 -9.25 6.42 15.54
C SER A 383 -8.10 7.37 15.24
N ALA A 384 -6.91 7.06 15.74
CA ALA A 384 -5.64 7.52 15.18
C ALA A 384 -4.55 6.48 15.43
N THR A 385 -4.37 5.54 14.50
CA THR A 385 -3.29 4.55 14.57
C THR A 385 -1.98 5.11 14.03
N GLY A 386 -1.07 5.40 14.96
CA GLY A 386 0.37 5.49 14.74
C GLY A 386 1.09 4.30 15.38
N SER A 387 1.66 3.44 14.52
CA SER A 387 2.88 2.63 14.63
C SER A 387 3.47 2.19 15.98
N GLY A 388 3.80 0.90 16.07
CA GLY A 388 5.10 0.45 16.62
C GLY A 388 5.09 -0.79 17.50
N SER A 389 5.49 -1.93 16.94
CA SER A 389 5.92 -3.14 17.66
C SER A 389 7.40 -3.41 17.42
N GLY A 390 8.20 -3.49 18.48
CA GLY A 390 9.43 -4.31 18.51
C GLY A 390 9.02 -5.79 18.69
N GLY A 391 9.74 -6.81 18.27
CA GLY A 391 11.16 -6.94 17.93
C GLY A 391 11.72 -8.09 18.76
N GLN A 392 12.27 -9.12 18.09
CA GLN A 392 13.26 -10.14 18.49
C GLN A 392 13.02 -11.40 17.62
N ASP A 393 13.97 -12.07 16.98
CA ASP A 393 15.42 -11.96 16.86
C ASP A 393 15.88 -12.70 15.57
N ASP A 394 17.13 -12.43 15.21
CA ASP A 394 18.05 -13.22 14.37
C ASP A 394 18.31 -12.87 12.90
N ALA A 395 19.61 -12.61 12.68
CA ALA A 395 20.43 -12.86 11.50
C ALA A 395 20.50 -11.81 10.36
N GLY A 396 21.51 -10.94 10.48
CA GLY A 396 22.55 -10.84 9.44
C GLY A 396 22.52 -9.66 8.46
N GLY A 397 23.51 -8.76 8.59
CA GLY A 397 24.20 -8.21 7.41
C GLY A 397 23.84 -6.80 6.91
N GLY A 398 23.70 -5.81 7.79
CA GLY A 398 23.63 -4.40 7.39
C GLY A 398 25.02 -3.76 7.19
N CYS A 399 25.28 -3.27 5.98
CA CYS A 399 26.49 -2.54 5.56
C CYS A 399 26.79 -1.32 6.44
N GLY A 400 27.77 -1.45 7.32
CA GLY A 400 28.38 -0.34 8.02
C GLY A 400 29.51 0.29 7.21
N CYS A 401 29.33 1.55 6.81
CA CYS A 401 30.45 2.44 6.49
C CYS A 401 30.50 3.55 7.54
N ARG A 402 31.05 3.24 8.72
CA ARG A 402 31.55 4.27 9.65
C ARG A 402 32.94 4.72 9.20
N ALA A 403 33.06 6.00 8.85
CA ALA A 403 34.27 6.77 9.12
C ALA A 403 33.83 8.07 9.82
N SER A 404 33.86 8.06 11.15
CA SER A 404 33.57 9.22 12.00
C SER A 404 34.85 10.02 12.23
N GLY A 405 34.81 11.34 12.00
CA GLY A 405 35.82 12.33 12.40
C GLY A 405 35.30 13.76 12.14
N PRO A 406 35.63 14.77 12.97
CA PRO A 406 34.62 15.41 13.82
C PRO A 406 34.06 16.73 13.27
N ALA A 407 32.77 16.95 13.51
CA ALA A 407 32.13 18.26 13.39
C ALA A 407 32.36 19.10 14.65
N GLY A 408 32.85 20.33 14.47
CA GLY A 408 33.07 21.29 15.54
C GLY A 408 32.66 22.70 15.13
N ARG A 409 31.47 23.10 15.58
CA ARG A 409 30.98 24.46 15.90
C ARG A 409 30.71 25.43 14.75
N GLY A 410 29.44 25.83 14.68
CA GLY A 410 28.94 26.84 13.75
C GLY A 410 29.29 28.28 14.09
N ARG A 411 28.91 29.16 13.16
CA ARG A 411 28.48 30.54 13.40
C ARG A 411 27.87 31.11 12.11
N ALA A 412 26.66 31.62 12.24
CA ALA A 412 25.99 32.44 11.24
C ALA A 412 26.79 33.72 10.96
N LEU A 413 26.83 34.15 9.70
CA LEU A 413 27.09 35.54 9.34
C LEU A 413 26.29 35.96 8.11
N LEU A 414 25.38 36.90 8.37
CA LEU A 414 24.72 37.82 7.43
C LEU A 414 25.75 38.52 6.52
N LEU A 415 25.39 38.74 5.26
CA LEU A 415 25.97 39.82 4.44
C LEU A 415 24.92 40.41 3.48
N LEU A 416 24.44 41.60 3.85
CA LEU A 416 23.85 42.60 2.97
C LEU A 416 24.93 43.24 2.08
N ALA A 417 24.51 43.68 0.88
CA ALA A 417 24.88 44.92 0.16
C ALA A 417 25.06 44.66 -1.35
N LEU A 418 24.78 45.55 -2.31
CA LEU A 418 23.94 46.73 -2.50
C LEU A 418 24.25 47.17 -3.96
N LEU A 419 23.23 47.63 -4.69
CA LEU A 419 23.24 48.71 -5.70
C LEU A 419 24.16 48.64 -6.94
N GLY A 420 23.54 48.87 -8.11
CA GLY A 420 24.25 49.35 -9.30
C GLY A 420 23.33 49.63 -10.48
N ALA A 421 22.69 50.80 -10.48
CA ALA A 421 21.83 51.32 -11.55
C ALA A 421 22.58 51.56 -12.88
N GLY A 422 21.89 51.41 -14.02
CA GLY A 422 22.40 51.77 -15.35
C GLY A 422 21.30 51.96 -16.39
N LEU A 423 21.00 53.21 -16.71
CA LEU A 423 19.91 53.75 -17.51
C LEU A 423 20.03 53.58 -19.05
N ARG A 424 18.87 53.78 -19.72
CA ARG A 424 18.58 54.44 -21.04
C ARG A 424 18.55 53.57 -22.31
N SER A 425 17.37 53.36 -22.91
CA SER A 425 16.62 54.22 -23.88
C SER A 425 16.88 53.74 -25.33
N ARG A 426 15.90 53.46 -26.21
CA ARG A 426 14.97 54.43 -26.84
C ARG A 426 13.95 53.71 -27.77
N THR A 427 12.67 54.05 -27.60
CA THR A 427 11.63 54.42 -28.62
C THR A 427 11.53 53.74 -30.01
N ARG A 428 10.32 53.22 -30.32
CA ARG A 428 9.44 53.64 -31.46
C ARG A 428 8.06 52.95 -31.30
N ARG A 429 6.98 53.65 -30.90
CA ARG A 429 5.93 54.26 -31.73
C ARG A 429 5.48 53.42 -32.94
N GLY A 430 4.28 52.82 -32.82
CA GLY A 430 3.41 52.37 -33.91
C GLY A 430 1.95 52.47 -33.43
N ARG A 431 1.10 53.10 -34.21
CA ARG A 431 -0.29 53.52 -33.90
C ARG A 431 -1.16 53.06 -35.07
N GLY A 432 -2.28 52.39 -34.78
CA GLY A 432 -3.43 52.09 -35.65
C GLY A 432 -4.39 51.22 -34.81
N ARG A 433 -5.63 51.63 -34.45
CA ARG A 433 -6.85 51.79 -35.29
C ARG A 433 -6.97 50.61 -36.25
N GLU A 434 -7.97 49.75 -36.17
CA GLU A 434 -9.41 49.94 -35.86
C GLU A 434 -9.94 49.01 -34.77
#